data_AF-A0A1I5I1D9-F1
#
_entry.id   AF-A0A1I5I1D9-F1
#
_cell.length_a   1.000
_cell.length_b   1.000
_cell.length_c   1.000
_cell.angle_alpha   90.00
_cell.angle_beta   90.00
_cell.angle_gamma   90.00
#
_symmetry.space_group_name_H-M   'P 1'
#
loop_
_entity.id
_entity.type
_entity.pdbx_description
1 polymer ?
#
loop_
_entity_poly.entity_id
_entity_poly.type
_entity_poly.pdbx_seq_one_letter_code
_entity_poly.pdbx_strand_id
1 'polypeptide(L)'
;MKIHLSFFIAAIVFSSCNSVKIPKTLGDTSNASSYGYHPIDPLPVWTENLKEREIDNGVLLGSMPDETIRLAIAEVTSDGALKFGSTSVGVANHNYVVILDYIKYSTDFFRVEFINEEKGEFKVLPRYEKSEIENSYDPIIRSTDDGDAVVPVYVGVGLRLTANIMVNKTGVDLGNLFSIGANASSNNIAGTLTVQTLGISGDNISSIIPMPSEINPTTIQNAILALGTIKAKLYDPNTVITPRAVGVYNYIGGSSKTINKFVSSILIERPKLSIY
;
A
#
# COMPACT_ATOMS: atom_id res chain seq x y z
N MET A 1 60.36 -48.97 6.95
CA MET A 1 59.11 -49.27 6.22
C MET A 1 57.97 -48.60 6.97
N LYS A 2 57.76 -47.32 6.68
CA LYS A 2 56.84 -46.45 7.41
C LYS A 2 56.34 -45.42 6.40
N ILE A 3 55.07 -45.07 6.55
CA ILE A 3 54.41 -43.88 6.00
C ILE A 3 53.96 -44.05 4.54
N HIS A 4 52.77 -43.52 4.24
CA HIS A 4 52.05 -43.52 2.96
C HIS A 4 51.07 -44.67 2.72
N LEU A 5 50.03 -44.79 3.56
CA LEU A 5 48.77 -45.38 3.05
C LEU A 5 47.48 -44.82 3.67
N SER A 6 47.54 -44.10 4.80
CA SER A 6 46.33 -43.69 5.53
C SER A 6 45.82 -42.27 5.27
N PHE A 7 46.38 -41.51 4.31
CA PHE A 7 46.03 -40.09 4.14
C PHE A 7 45.12 -39.75 2.94
N PHE A 8 44.74 -40.72 2.11
CA PHE A 8 43.98 -40.44 0.88
C PHE A 8 42.47 -40.75 0.96
N ILE A 9 41.99 -41.33 2.05
CA ILE A 9 40.58 -41.73 2.20
C ILE A 9 39.75 -40.68 2.98
N ALA A 10 40.39 -39.73 3.66
CA ALA A 10 39.69 -38.69 4.44
C ALA A 10 39.26 -37.46 3.60
N ALA A 11 39.62 -37.37 2.32
CA ALA A 11 39.38 -36.18 1.49
C ALA A 11 38.10 -36.23 0.62
N ILE A 12 37.34 -37.32 0.64
CA ILE A 12 36.20 -37.52 -0.30
C ILE A 12 34.82 -37.35 0.36
N VAL A 13 34.71 -37.09 1.67
CA VAL A 13 33.41 -37.11 2.38
C VAL A 13 32.74 -35.73 2.54
N PHE A 14 33.31 -34.63 2.04
CA PHE A 14 32.74 -33.28 2.24
C PHE A 14 32.18 -32.57 1.00
N SER A 15 31.83 -33.32 -0.05
CA SER A 15 31.25 -32.74 -1.28
C SER A 15 29.83 -33.23 -1.55
N SER A 16 28.91 -33.05 -0.61
CA SER A 16 27.47 -33.11 -0.95
C SER A 16 26.61 -32.23 -0.04
N CYS A 17 26.94 -30.95 0.11
CA CYS A 17 25.88 -29.96 0.22
C CYS A 17 25.34 -29.72 -1.19
N ASN A 18 24.51 -30.65 -1.67
CA ASN A 18 23.61 -30.34 -2.75
C ASN A 18 22.79 -29.14 -2.27
N SER A 19 22.98 -28.00 -2.93
CA SER A 19 22.09 -26.86 -2.86
C SER A 19 20.69 -27.38 -3.19
N VAL A 20 19.92 -27.67 -2.15
CA VAL A 20 18.48 -27.87 -2.26
C VAL A 20 17.99 -26.52 -2.80
N LYS A 21 17.66 -26.49 -4.09
CA LYS A 21 16.97 -25.35 -4.68
C LYS A 21 15.63 -25.29 -3.96
N ILE A 22 15.53 -24.44 -2.95
CA ILE A 22 14.29 -24.15 -2.27
C ILE A 22 13.30 -23.76 -3.38
N PRO A 23 12.15 -24.45 -3.50
CA PRO A 23 11.20 -24.14 -4.55
C PRO A 23 10.79 -22.68 -4.39
N LYS A 24 10.93 -21.92 -5.47
CA LYS A 24 10.60 -20.50 -5.44
C LYS A 24 9.10 -20.35 -5.30
N THR A 25 8.64 -19.78 -4.20
CA THR A 25 7.24 -19.44 -4.02
C THR A 25 6.98 -18.03 -4.56
N LEU A 26 5.70 -17.70 -4.84
CA LEU A 26 5.34 -16.33 -5.22
C LEU A 26 5.67 -15.33 -4.08
N GLY A 27 5.64 -15.78 -2.83
CA GLY A 27 5.98 -15.01 -1.63
C GLY A 27 7.48 -14.85 -1.34
N ASP A 28 8.36 -15.47 -2.13
CA ASP A 28 9.80 -15.28 -1.96
C ASP A 28 10.23 -13.88 -2.37
N THR A 29 11.14 -13.25 -1.62
CA THR A 29 11.57 -11.86 -1.82
C THR A 29 12.03 -11.50 -3.24
N SER A 30 12.49 -12.48 -4.03
CA SER A 30 12.83 -12.31 -5.45
C SER A 30 11.63 -12.18 -6.39
N ASN A 31 10.48 -12.74 -6.01
CA ASN A 31 9.21 -12.74 -6.76
C ASN A 31 8.15 -11.84 -6.09
N ALA A 32 8.38 -11.48 -4.82
CA ALA A 32 7.44 -10.82 -3.93
C ALA A 32 7.71 -9.33 -3.72
N SER A 33 8.40 -8.66 -4.65
CA SER A 33 8.71 -7.22 -4.57
C SER A 33 7.47 -6.30 -4.68
N SER A 34 6.28 -6.81 -4.45
CA SER A 34 5.06 -6.01 -4.39
C SER A 34 4.03 -6.64 -3.46
N TYR A 35 4.42 -7.47 -2.49
CA TYR A 35 3.46 -7.98 -1.51
C TYR A 35 3.14 -6.93 -0.45
N GLY A 36 1.91 -6.96 0.06
CA GLY A 36 1.47 -6.14 1.17
C GLY A 36 0.68 -4.91 0.75
N TYR A 37 0.73 -3.87 1.59
CA TYR A 37 -0.04 -2.66 1.39
C TYR A 37 0.58 -1.76 0.31
N HIS A 38 -0.23 -1.39 -0.68
CA HIS A 38 0.13 -0.42 -1.70
C HIS A 38 -0.76 0.80 -1.57
N PRO A 39 -0.22 1.96 -1.18
CA PRO A 39 -0.94 3.22 -1.27
C PRO A 39 -1.22 3.52 -2.75
N ILE A 40 -2.45 3.94 -3.04
CA ILE A 40 -2.83 4.45 -4.36
C ILE A 40 -3.35 5.87 -4.22
N ASP A 41 -3.33 6.64 -5.30
CA ASP A 41 -4.01 7.93 -5.32
C ASP A 41 -5.50 7.74 -5.04
N PRO A 42 -6.18 8.64 -4.30
CA PRO A 42 -7.57 8.45 -3.92
C PRO A 42 -8.49 8.30 -5.15
N LEU A 43 -9.05 7.10 -5.32
CA LEU A 43 -9.98 6.81 -6.43
C LEU A 43 -11.44 6.88 -5.96
N PRO A 44 -12.39 7.23 -6.86
CA PRO A 44 -13.81 7.26 -6.52
C PRO A 44 -14.34 5.88 -6.13
N VAL A 45 -15.35 5.88 -5.24
CA VAL A 45 -16.06 4.69 -4.77
C VAL A 45 -17.57 4.93 -4.88
N TRP A 46 -18.35 3.85 -4.95
CA TRP A 46 -19.80 3.93 -4.87
C TRP A 46 -20.26 3.85 -3.43
N THR A 47 -20.92 4.90 -2.95
CA THR A 47 -21.57 4.93 -1.64
C THR A 47 -23.03 4.53 -1.78
N GLU A 48 -23.43 3.45 -1.11
CA GLU A 48 -24.79 2.90 -1.16
C GLU A 48 -25.47 3.11 0.19
N ASN A 49 -26.53 3.93 0.21
CA ASN A 49 -27.31 4.22 1.42
C ASN A 49 -28.48 3.23 1.53
N LEU A 50 -28.27 2.15 2.27
CA LEU A 50 -29.22 1.03 2.34
C LEU A 50 -30.49 1.33 3.14
N LYS A 51 -30.51 2.41 3.93
CA LYS A 51 -31.67 2.78 4.78
C LYS A 51 -32.31 4.12 4.43
N GLU A 52 -31.90 4.74 3.32
CA GLU A 52 -32.41 6.06 2.87
C GLU A 52 -32.40 7.13 3.98
N ARG A 53 -31.41 7.07 4.89
CA ARG A 53 -31.28 8.03 6.00
C ARG A 53 -30.48 9.24 5.56
N GLU A 54 -30.69 10.37 6.24
CA GLU A 54 -29.78 11.50 6.15
C GLU A 54 -28.37 11.02 6.57
N ILE A 55 -27.38 11.28 5.70
CA ILE A 55 -26.00 10.84 5.91
C ILE A 55 -25.23 11.99 6.54
N ASP A 56 -25.11 11.96 7.87
CA ASP A 56 -24.14 12.79 8.57
C ASP A 56 -22.76 12.12 8.65
N ASN A 57 -21.77 12.88 9.10
CA ASN A 57 -20.42 12.37 9.27
C ASN A 57 -20.35 11.20 10.28
N GLY A 58 -21.19 11.18 11.31
CA GLY A 58 -21.23 10.10 12.30
C GLY A 58 -21.67 8.78 11.68
N VAL A 59 -22.75 8.80 10.90
CA VAL A 59 -23.27 7.64 10.16
C VAL A 59 -22.26 7.19 9.11
N LEU A 60 -21.72 8.12 8.33
CA LEU A 60 -20.74 7.80 7.29
C LEU A 60 -19.45 7.21 7.87
N LEU A 61 -18.87 7.85 8.88
CA LEU A 61 -17.68 7.33 9.56
C LEU A 61 -17.98 6.03 10.31
N GLY A 62 -19.20 5.84 10.80
CA GLY A 62 -19.67 4.59 11.40
C GLY A 62 -19.68 3.40 10.43
N SER A 63 -19.88 3.65 9.12
CA SER A 63 -19.76 2.63 8.07
C SER A 63 -18.32 2.20 7.76
N MET A 64 -17.34 2.91 8.33
CA MET A 64 -15.90 2.65 8.22
C MET A 64 -15.33 2.36 9.62
N PRO A 65 -15.64 1.18 10.18
CA PRO A 65 -15.36 0.89 11.59
C PRO A 65 -13.86 0.78 11.89
N ASP A 66 -13.05 0.39 10.90
CA ASP A 66 -11.63 0.11 11.09
C ASP A 66 -10.80 1.39 11.01
N GLU A 67 -9.75 1.44 11.83
CA GLU A 67 -8.73 2.50 11.79
C GLU A 67 -7.34 1.88 11.86
N THR A 68 -6.40 2.41 11.08
CA THR A 68 -5.02 1.93 11.11
C THR A 68 -4.02 3.00 10.69
N ILE A 69 -2.76 2.76 11.00
CA ILE A 69 -1.61 3.47 10.45
C ILE A 69 -0.78 2.45 9.66
N ARG A 70 -0.54 2.71 8.37
CA ARG A 70 0.25 1.84 7.50
C ARG A 70 1.47 2.57 6.97
N LEU A 71 2.60 1.87 6.98
CA LEU A 71 3.85 2.32 6.37
C LEU A 71 4.08 1.55 5.07
N ALA A 72 4.40 2.27 4.01
CA ALA A 72 4.88 1.70 2.76
C ALA A 72 6.19 2.38 2.36
N ILE A 73 7.17 1.59 1.96
CA ILE A 73 8.48 2.07 1.50
C ILE A 73 8.66 1.59 0.08
N ALA A 74 8.88 2.53 -0.83
CA ALA A 74 9.21 2.26 -2.22
C ALA A 74 10.58 2.83 -2.57
N GLU A 75 11.37 2.06 -3.30
CA GLU A 75 12.55 2.56 -4.00
C GLU A 75 12.13 3.07 -5.38
N VAL A 76 12.65 4.22 -5.78
CA VAL A 76 12.47 4.75 -7.14
C VAL A 76 13.53 4.13 -8.04
N THR A 77 13.10 3.31 -9.00
CA THR A 77 14.00 2.63 -9.95
C THR A 77 14.49 3.59 -11.04
N SER A 78 15.48 3.15 -11.82
CA SER A 78 16.11 3.98 -12.87
C SER A 78 15.17 4.38 -14.00
N ASP A 79 14.06 3.66 -14.19
CA ASP A 79 12.97 3.98 -15.12
C ASP A 79 11.87 4.84 -14.49
N GLY A 80 12.04 5.29 -13.25
CA GLY A 80 11.09 6.10 -12.50
C GLY A 80 9.92 5.32 -11.91
N ALA A 81 9.91 3.99 -12.01
CA ALA A 81 8.89 3.17 -11.36
C ALA A 81 9.11 3.07 -9.84
N LEU A 82 8.04 2.79 -9.10
CA LEU A 82 8.10 2.52 -7.67
C LEU A 82 8.18 1.01 -7.43
N LYS A 83 9.24 0.58 -6.75
CA LYS A 83 9.41 -0.79 -6.28
C LYS A 83 9.19 -0.82 -4.77
N PHE A 84 8.00 -1.25 -4.35
CA PHE A 84 7.69 -1.45 -2.94
C PHE A 84 8.43 -2.68 -2.40
N GLY A 85 8.92 -2.62 -1.17
CA GLY A 85 9.67 -3.74 -0.61
C GLY A 85 9.71 -3.72 0.91
N SER A 86 10.08 -4.87 1.48
CA SER A 86 10.16 -5.04 2.93
C SER A 86 11.44 -4.48 3.56
N THR A 87 12.36 -3.92 2.77
CA THR A 87 13.60 -3.37 3.33
C THR A 87 13.37 -1.95 3.84
N SER A 88 13.49 -1.78 5.16
CA SER A 88 13.52 -0.47 5.81
C SER A 88 14.91 0.17 5.77
N VAL A 89 15.90 -0.49 5.17
CA VAL A 89 17.29 -0.03 5.13
C VAL A 89 17.57 0.65 3.79
N GLY A 90 17.94 1.93 3.85
CA GLY A 90 18.32 2.75 2.70
C GLY A 90 19.76 2.51 2.23
N VAL A 91 19.93 2.53 0.90
CA VAL A 91 21.23 2.41 0.21
C VAL A 91 21.68 3.78 -0.28
N ALA A 92 22.98 4.11 -0.15
CA ALA A 92 23.51 5.39 -0.61
C ALA A 92 23.27 5.64 -2.11
N ASN A 93 22.94 6.88 -2.45
CA ASN A 93 22.62 7.38 -3.79
C ASN A 93 21.33 6.81 -4.40
N HIS A 94 20.46 6.20 -3.60
CA HIS A 94 19.15 5.74 -4.04
C HIS A 94 18.06 6.69 -3.54
N ASN A 95 16.97 6.77 -4.31
CA ASN A 95 15.80 7.55 -3.99
C ASN A 95 14.70 6.65 -3.45
N TYR A 96 14.04 7.11 -2.39
CA TYR A 96 12.95 6.40 -1.75
C TYR A 96 11.74 7.30 -1.57
N VAL A 97 10.56 6.69 -1.63
CA VAL A 97 9.30 7.29 -1.25
C VAL A 97 8.79 6.52 -0.04
N VAL A 98 8.72 7.18 1.10
CA VAL A 98 8.18 6.62 2.35
C VAL A 98 6.81 7.23 2.59
N ILE A 99 5.79 6.37 2.67
CA ILE A 99 4.39 6.75 2.81
C ILE A 99 3.88 6.24 4.13
N LEU A 100 3.38 7.14 4.97
CA LEU A 100 2.67 6.81 6.20
C LEU A 100 1.21 7.26 6.07
N ASP A 101 0.30 6.29 6.05
CA ASP A 101 -1.12 6.52 5.91
C ASP A 101 -1.83 6.28 7.22
N TYR A 102 -2.51 7.29 7.74
CA TYR A 102 -3.58 7.11 8.71
C TYR A 102 -4.90 7.00 7.94
N ILE A 103 -5.61 5.89 8.09
CA ILE A 103 -6.86 5.64 7.39
C ILE A 103 -7.93 5.13 8.34
N LYS A 104 -9.14 5.70 8.22
CA LYS A 104 -10.39 5.15 8.73
C LYS A 104 -11.14 4.55 7.54
N TYR A 105 -11.43 3.26 7.58
CA TYR A 105 -11.82 2.52 6.38
C TYR A 105 -12.80 1.38 6.66
N SER A 106 -13.39 0.92 5.59
CA SER A 106 -13.96 -0.41 5.45
C SER A 106 -13.21 -1.13 4.32
N THR A 107 -13.36 -2.44 4.24
CA THR A 107 -12.71 -3.25 3.21
C THR A 107 -13.75 -3.71 2.19
N ASP A 108 -13.52 -3.37 0.93
CA ASP A 108 -14.17 -4.03 -0.21
C ASP A 108 -13.13 -4.88 -0.96
N PHE A 109 -13.52 -5.60 -1.99
CA PHE A 109 -12.60 -6.43 -2.78
C PHE A 109 -13.03 -6.59 -4.22
N PHE A 110 -12.07 -6.85 -5.11
CA PHE A 110 -12.36 -7.36 -6.45
C PHE A 110 -11.74 -8.74 -6.62
N ARG A 111 -12.35 -9.56 -7.48
CA ARG A 111 -11.89 -10.92 -7.76
C ARG A 111 -10.92 -10.92 -8.93
N VAL A 112 -9.96 -11.82 -8.88
CA VAL A 112 -9.02 -12.06 -9.97
C VAL A 112 -9.04 -13.53 -10.36
N GLU A 113 -8.71 -13.80 -11.62
CA GLU A 113 -8.47 -15.13 -12.15
C GLU A 113 -7.06 -15.15 -12.73
N PHE A 114 -6.25 -16.13 -12.32
CA PHE A 114 -4.89 -16.30 -12.82
C PHE A 114 -4.93 -16.87 -14.23
N ILE A 115 -4.30 -16.15 -15.15
CA ILE A 115 -4.00 -16.66 -16.50
C ILE A 115 -2.73 -17.51 -16.43
N ASN A 116 -1.75 -17.04 -15.63
CA ASN A 116 -0.53 -17.77 -15.34
C ASN A 116 -0.05 -17.41 -13.92
N GLU A 117 -0.21 -18.34 -12.99
CA GLU A 117 0.18 -18.17 -11.58
C GLU A 117 1.67 -17.87 -11.43
N GLU A 118 2.55 -18.62 -12.12
CA GLU A 118 4.01 -18.48 -12.00
C GLU A 118 4.53 -17.11 -12.45
N LYS A 119 3.82 -16.47 -13.40
CA LYS A 119 4.17 -15.14 -13.92
C LYS A 119 3.41 -13.99 -13.25
N GLY A 120 2.49 -14.29 -12.32
CA GLY A 120 1.61 -13.29 -11.72
C GLY A 120 0.70 -12.61 -12.75
N GLU A 121 0.39 -13.29 -13.85
CA GLU A 121 -0.52 -12.76 -14.86
C GLU A 121 -1.96 -13.11 -14.50
N PHE A 122 -2.78 -12.09 -14.27
CA PHE A 122 -4.20 -12.24 -13.93
C PHE A 122 -5.07 -11.32 -14.79
N LYS A 123 -6.36 -11.67 -14.85
CA LYS A 123 -7.45 -10.80 -15.27
C LYS A 123 -8.33 -10.47 -14.07
N VAL A 124 -8.85 -9.26 -14.02
CA VAL A 124 -9.86 -8.88 -13.03
C VAL A 124 -11.22 -9.34 -13.52
N LEU A 125 -11.97 -9.97 -12.63
CA LEU A 125 -13.30 -10.45 -12.91
C LEU A 125 -14.31 -9.33 -12.66
N PRO A 126 -15.16 -8.99 -13.65
CA PRO A 126 -16.16 -7.95 -13.47
C PRO A 126 -17.16 -8.35 -12.39
N ARG A 127 -17.61 -7.35 -11.62
CA ARG A 127 -18.64 -7.50 -10.58
C ARG A 127 -20.04 -7.50 -11.18
N TYR A 128 -20.20 -6.87 -12.35
CA TYR A 128 -21.47 -6.73 -13.03
C TYR A 128 -21.42 -7.18 -14.47
N GLU A 129 -22.53 -7.71 -14.95
CA GLU A 129 -22.78 -7.91 -16.38
C GLU A 129 -23.88 -6.96 -16.85
N LYS A 130 -23.84 -6.64 -18.15
CA LYS A 130 -24.88 -5.82 -18.76
C LYS A 130 -26.19 -6.60 -18.71
N SER A 131 -27.20 -6.01 -18.07
CA SER A 131 -28.54 -6.61 -18.01
C SER A 131 -29.18 -6.64 -19.41
N GLU A 132 -30.09 -7.60 -19.62
CA GLU A 132 -30.98 -7.60 -20.79
C GLU A 132 -31.95 -6.41 -20.76
N ILE A 133 -32.14 -5.78 -19.59
CA ILE A 133 -32.87 -4.54 -19.42
C ILE A 133 -31.97 -3.37 -19.82
N GLU A 134 -32.44 -2.55 -20.77
CA GLU A 134 -31.67 -1.44 -21.34
C GLU A 134 -31.18 -0.48 -20.24
N ASN A 135 -29.85 -0.27 -20.20
CA ASN A 135 -29.13 0.55 -19.23
C ASN A 135 -29.13 0.06 -17.76
N SER A 136 -29.38 -1.23 -17.52
CA SER A 136 -29.20 -1.85 -16.20
C SER A 136 -27.97 -2.78 -16.16
N TYR A 137 -27.42 -3.00 -14.97
CA TYR A 137 -26.30 -3.91 -14.70
C TYR A 137 -26.67 -4.86 -13.57
N ASP A 138 -26.56 -6.16 -13.80
CA ASP A 138 -26.90 -7.19 -12.81
C ASP A 138 -25.62 -7.69 -12.12
N PRO A 139 -25.65 -7.95 -10.79
CA PRO A 139 -24.50 -8.50 -10.10
C PRO A 139 -24.23 -9.94 -10.58
N ILE A 140 -22.99 -10.22 -10.98
CA ILE A 140 -22.61 -11.57 -11.39
C ILE A 140 -22.48 -12.44 -10.13
N ILE A 141 -23.39 -13.41 -9.97
CA ILE A 141 -23.30 -14.42 -8.90
C ILE A 141 -22.25 -15.45 -9.31
N ARG A 142 -21.08 -15.38 -8.68
CA ARG A 142 -19.97 -16.33 -8.88
C ARG A 142 -19.95 -17.37 -7.76
N SER A 143 -19.68 -18.63 -8.09
CA SER A 143 -19.44 -19.65 -7.08
C SER A 143 -18.15 -19.34 -6.30
N THR A 144 -17.95 -19.98 -5.14
CA THR A 144 -16.67 -19.88 -4.40
C THR A 144 -15.49 -20.44 -5.17
N ASP A 145 -15.75 -21.23 -6.21
CA ASP A 145 -14.73 -21.84 -7.08
C ASP A 145 -14.40 -20.94 -8.29
N ASP A 146 -15.15 -19.86 -8.51
CA ASP A 146 -14.97 -18.91 -9.60
C ASP A 146 -14.14 -17.69 -9.14
N GLY A 147 -12.84 -17.75 -9.42
CA GLY A 147 -11.85 -16.72 -9.14
C GLY A 147 -10.81 -17.20 -8.13
N ASP A 148 -9.58 -17.35 -8.60
CA ASP A 148 -8.49 -17.96 -7.83
C ASP A 148 -8.06 -17.12 -6.62
N ALA A 149 -8.38 -15.80 -6.61
CA ALA A 149 -8.13 -14.96 -5.45
C ALA A 149 -8.94 -13.64 -5.37
N VAL A 150 -8.96 -13.01 -4.19
CA VAL A 150 -9.69 -11.75 -3.86
C VAL A 150 -8.78 -10.62 -3.38
N VAL A 151 -8.69 -9.51 -4.11
CA VAL A 151 -7.86 -8.31 -3.79
C VAL A 151 -8.58 -7.36 -2.86
N PRO A 152 -8.16 -7.22 -1.59
CA PRO A 152 -8.73 -6.24 -0.68
C PRO A 152 -8.39 -4.82 -1.11
N VAL A 153 -9.41 -3.96 -1.08
CA VAL A 153 -9.33 -2.54 -1.35
C VAL A 153 -9.75 -1.79 -0.09
N TYR A 154 -8.87 -0.92 0.38
CA TYR A 154 -9.14 -0.04 1.51
C TYR A 154 -10.00 1.12 1.03
N VAL A 155 -11.26 1.15 1.46
CA VAL A 155 -12.23 2.19 1.12
C VAL A 155 -12.47 3.07 2.34
N GLY A 156 -12.04 4.31 2.27
CA GLY A 156 -12.39 5.27 3.31
C GLY A 156 -11.71 6.62 3.19
N VAL A 157 -11.40 7.20 4.34
CA VAL A 157 -10.84 8.56 4.45
C VAL A 157 -9.64 8.58 5.38
N GLY A 158 -8.77 9.57 5.22
CA GLY A 158 -7.54 9.59 5.98
C GLY A 158 -6.57 10.69 5.59
N LEU A 159 -5.32 10.50 5.99
CA LEU A 159 -4.21 11.39 5.75
C LEU A 159 -3.00 10.58 5.30
N ARG A 160 -2.27 11.12 4.33
CA ARG A 160 -1.04 10.56 3.79
C ARG A 160 0.11 11.50 4.05
N LEU A 161 1.14 11.00 4.71
CA LEU A 161 2.43 11.67 4.83
C LEU A 161 3.38 10.99 3.84
N THR A 162 3.91 11.76 2.90
CA THR A 162 4.86 11.26 1.90
C THR A 162 6.19 11.96 2.08
N ALA A 163 7.23 11.18 2.39
CA ALA A 163 8.61 11.64 2.42
C ALA A 163 9.32 11.18 1.14
N ASN A 164 9.76 12.15 0.32
CA ASN A 164 10.60 11.90 -0.84
C ASN A 164 12.05 12.07 -0.39
N ILE A 165 12.83 10.99 -0.42
CA ILE A 165 14.12 10.89 0.26
C ILE A 165 15.22 10.51 -0.73
N MET A 166 16.29 11.31 -0.78
CA MET A 166 17.59 10.92 -1.29
C MET A 166 18.45 10.43 -0.13
N VAL A 167 18.98 9.20 -0.23
CA VAL A 167 19.86 8.64 0.80
C VAL A 167 21.32 8.96 0.48
N ASN A 168 22.01 9.65 1.38
CA ASN A 168 23.42 10.02 1.20
C ASN A 168 24.38 8.96 1.75
N LYS A 169 23.94 8.16 2.73
CA LYS A 169 24.75 7.11 3.38
C LYS A 169 23.99 5.79 3.47
N THR A 170 24.67 4.68 3.22
CA THR A 170 24.09 3.33 3.35
C THR A 170 23.80 3.01 4.82
N GLY A 171 22.76 2.22 5.06
CA GLY A 171 22.41 1.76 6.40
C GLY A 171 21.46 2.69 7.15
N VAL A 172 20.84 3.64 6.45
CA VAL A 172 19.83 4.53 7.03
C VAL A 172 18.54 3.76 7.28
N ASP A 173 17.97 3.93 8.47
CA ASP A 173 16.65 3.40 8.82
C ASP A 173 15.53 4.33 8.31
N LEU A 174 14.74 3.81 7.37
CA LEU A 174 13.55 4.42 6.78
C LEU A 174 12.25 3.85 7.38
N GLY A 175 12.35 2.95 8.36
CA GLY A 175 11.24 2.19 8.93
C GLY A 175 10.30 3.00 9.83
N ASN A 176 10.65 4.24 10.17
CA ASN A 176 9.74 5.14 10.90
C ASN A 176 10.14 6.61 10.70
N LEU A 177 9.19 7.53 10.93
CA LEU A 177 9.39 8.96 10.72
C LEU A 177 10.46 9.57 11.65
N PHE A 178 10.58 9.11 12.89
CA PHE A 178 11.58 9.69 13.82
C PHE A 178 13.01 9.35 13.40
N SER A 179 13.26 8.11 12.96
CA SER A 179 14.53 7.69 12.36
C SER A 179 14.86 8.52 11.12
N ILE A 180 13.87 8.77 10.26
CA ILE A 180 14.01 9.65 9.09
C ILE A 180 14.43 11.06 9.51
N GLY A 181 13.75 11.66 10.49
CA GLY A 181 14.10 12.99 11.00
C GLY A 181 15.52 13.06 11.58
N ALA A 182 15.92 12.08 12.38
CA ALA A 182 17.26 12.01 12.97
C ALA A 182 18.37 11.85 11.91
N ASN A 183 18.11 11.06 10.86
CA ASN A 183 19.03 10.90 9.75
C ASN A 183 19.13 12.16 8.89
N ALA A 184 18.05 12.94 8.76
CA ALA A 184 18.09 14.23 8.06
C ALA A 184 18.96 15.23 8.81
N SER A 185 18.85 15.33 10.15
CA SER A 185 19.72 16.18 10.97
C SER A 185 21.21 15.81 10.88
N SER A 186 21.53 14.57 10.56
CA SER A 186 22.90 14.06 10.41
C SER A 186 23.43 14.14 8.97
N ASN A 187 22.70 14.78 8.05
CA ASN A 187 22.97 14.80 6.61
C ASN A 187 23.08 13.40 5.97
N ASN A 188 22.52 12.37 6.60
CA ASN A 188 22.51 11.01 6.06
C ASN A 188 21.43 10.85 4.98
N ILE A 189 20.42 11.71 4.99
CA ILE A 189 19.39 11.83 3.96
C ILE A 189 19.08 13.30 3.69
N ALA A 190 18.50 13.57 2.52
CA ALA A 190 17.89 14.85 2.17
C ALA A 190 16.55 14.59 1.48
N GLY A 191 15.61 15.53 1.56
CA GLY A 191 14.29 15.31 0.96
C GLY A 191 13.20 16.26 1.42
N THR A 192 11.99 15.99 0.97
CA THR A 192 10.79 16.77 1.31
C THR A 192 9.70 15.92 1.93
N LEU A 193 8.95 16.50 2.85
CA LEU A 193 7.75 15.91 3.44
C LEU A 193 6.52 16.66 2.92
N THR A 194 5.52 15.90 2.49
CA THR A 194 4.21 16.42 2.07
C THR A 194 3.09 15.74 2.85
N VAL A 195 2.06 16.49 3.21
CA VAL A 195 0.84 15.96 3.81
C VAL A 195 -0.30 16.13 2.83
N GLN A 196 -1.07 15.06 2.64
CA GLN A 196 -2.22 15.01 1.74
C GLN A 196 -3.43 14.47 2.49
N THR A 197 -4.61 15.07 2.29
CA THR A 197 -5.86 14.48 2.74
C THR A 197 -6.36 13.44 1.74
N LEU A 198 -6.94 12.36 2.27
CA LEU A 198 -7.54 11.28 1.50
C LEU A 198 -9.05 11.35 1.74
N GLY A 199 -9.79 12.00 0.85
CA GLY A 199 -11.25 12.09 0.99
C GLY A 199 -11.75 12.97 2.15
N ILE A 200 -10.91 13.86 2.67
CA ILE A 200 -11.25 14.84 3.71
C ILE A 200 -11.04 16.25 3.16
N SER A 201 -12.03 17.12 3.33
CA SER A 201 -11.95 18.53 2.96
C SER A 201 -12.76 19.43 3.91
N GLY A 202 -12.61 20.74 3.79
CA GLY A 202 -13.29 21.74 4.62
C GLY A 202 -12.33 22.87 5.02
N ASP A 203 -12.86 24.04 5.35
CA ASP A 203 -12.07 25.21 5.73
C ASP A 203 -11.29 24.97 7.04
N ASN A 204 -11.95 24.25 7.96
CA ASN A 204 -11.41 23.83 9.24
C ASN A 204 -10.31 22.75 9.13
N ILE A 205 -10.14 22.12 7.96
CA ILE A 205 -9.10 21.13 7.64
C ILE A 205 -7.97 21.77 6.83
N SER A 206 -8.31 22.53 5.79
CA SER A 206 -7.35 23.08 4.82
C SER A 206 -6.31 23.99 5.47
N SER A 207 -6.70 24.71 6.52
CA SER A 207 -5.83 25.58 7.33
C SER A 207 -4.80 24.84 8.21
N ILE A 208 -4.97 23.54 8.41
CA ILE A 208 -4.11 22.70 9.26
C ILE A 208 -3.05 21.96 8.43
N ILE A 209 -3.32 21.74 7.14
CA ILE A 209 -2.44 20.99 6.26
C ILE A 209 -1.13 21.78 6.10
N PRO A 210 0.02 21.24 6.57
CA PRO A 210 1.28 21.94 6.47
C PRO A 210 1.72 22.02 5.01
N MET A 211 2.37 23.13 4.65
CA MET A 211 3.00 23.26 3.35
C MET A 211 4.15 22.26 3.20
N PRO A 212 4.40 21.76 1.97
CA PRO A 212 5.59 20.98 1.67
C PRO A 212 6.86 21.65 2.19
N SER A 213 7.69 20.89 2.89
CA SER A 213 8.92 21.43 3.50
C SER A 213 10.00 20.37 3.58
N GLU A 214 11.24 20.81 3.80
CA GLU A 214 12.39 19.93 3.96
C GLU A 214 12.19 18.98 5.15
N ILE A 215 12.61 17.73 4.98
CA ILE A 215 12.57 16.72 6.03
C ILE A 215 13.54 17.11 7.15
N ASN A 216 13.00 17.32 8.35
CA ASN A 216 13.77 17.46 9.58
C ASN A 216 12.86 17.09 10.78
N PRO A 217 13.41 16.95 12.00
CA PRO A 217 12.62 16.60 13.17
C PRO A 217 11.42 17.53 13.43
N THR A 218 11.56 18.83 13.20
CA THR A 218 10.49 19.82 13.40
C THR A 218 9.37 19.66 12.37
N THR A 219 9.70 19.49 11.09
CA THR A 219 8.72 19.23 10.02
C THR A 219 7.92 17.96 10.29
N ILE A 220 8.58 16.91 10.80
CA ILE A 220 7.93 15.65 11.17
C ILE A 220 6.99 15.83 12.37
N GLN A 221 7.44 16.55 13.41
CA GLN A 221 6.59 16.87 14.56
C GLN A 221 5.35 17.66 14.13
N ASN A 222 5.50 18.67 13.27
CA ASN A 222 4.40 19.47 12.75
C ASN A 222 3.41 18.61 11.95
N ALA A 223 3.90 17.67 11.14
CA ALA A 223 3.04 16.75 10.40
C ALA A 223 2.24 15.81 11.32
N ILE A 224 2.85 15.30 12.39
CA ILE A 224 2.17 14.46 13.39
C ILE A 224 1.10 15.27 14.14
N LEU A 225 1.39 16.51 14.52
CA LEU A 225 0.44 17.41 15.17
C LEU A 225 -0.75 17.75 14.26
N ALA A 226 -0.48 18.03 12.98
CA ALA A 226 -1.51 18.25 11.97
C ALA A 226 -2.40 17.01 11.82
N LEU A 227 -1.80 15.81 11.80
CA LEU A 227 -2.53 14.55 11.72
C LEU A 227 -3.47 14.35 12.91
N GLY A 228 -2.99 14.56 14.14
CA GLY A 228 -3.82 14.46 15.35
C GLY A 228 -4.97 15.48 15.35
N THR A 229 -4.70 16.71 14.90
CA THR A 229 -5.70 17.77 14.84
C THR A 229 -6.78 17.49 13.79
N ILE A 230 -6.40 17.03 12.59
CA ILE A 230 -7.36 16.67 11.54
C ILE A 230 -8.16 15.44 11.94
N LYS A 231 -7.52 14.43 12.57
CA LYS A 231 -8.23 13.26 13.11
C LYS A 231 -9.34 13.68 14.08
N ALA A 232 -9.06 14.61 15.00
CA ALA A 232 -10.06 15.10 15.95
C ALA A 232 -11.23 15.85 15.27
N LYS A 233 -11.01 16.42 14.08
CA LYS A 233 -12.01 17.17 13.30
C LYS A 233 -12.81 16.31 12.33
N LEU A 234 -12.55 15.01 12.21
CA LEU A 234 -13.30 14.13 11.29
C LEU A 234 -14.80 14.15 11.54
N TYR A 235 -15.21 14.23 12.81
CA TYR A 235 -16.61 14.23 13.23
C TYR A 235 -17.24 15.64 13.31
N ASP A 236 -16.48 16.69 12.98
CA ASP A 236 -16.99 18.06 12.94
C ASP A 236 -18.00 18.19 11.79
N PRO A 237 -19.19 18.77 12.01
CA PRO A 237 -20.20 18.96 10.95
C PRO A 237 -19.70 19.81 9.77
N ASN A 238 -18.68 20.66 9.96
CA ASN A 238 -18.10 21.47 8.89
C ASN A 238 -17.05 20.73 8.07
N THR A 239 -16.67 19.51 8.47
CA THR A 239 -15.75 18.67 7.70
C THR A 239 -16.54 17.91 6.64
N VAL A 240 -16.09 17.99 5.39
CA VAL A 240 -16.66 17.22 4.29
C VAL A 240 -15.90 15.91 4.15
N ILE A 241 -16.62 14.80 4.32
CA ILE A 241 -16.11 13.44 4.20
C ILE A 241 -16.57 12.85 2.87
N THR A 242 -15.63 12.46 2.02
CA THR A 242 -15.88 11.81 0.73
C THR A 242 -15.01 10.56 0.66
N PRO A 243 -15.54 9.37 1.00
CA PRO A 243 -14.78 8.13 0.95
C PRO A 243 -14.14 7.91 -0.42
N ARG A 244 -12.95 7.32 -0.40
CA ARG A 244 -12.14 6.99 -1.59
C ARG A 244 -11.51 5.62 -1.42
N ALA A 245 -11.15 4.98 -2.53
CA ALA A 245 -10.23 3.86 -2.47
C ALA A 245 -8.82 4.43 -2.29
N VAL A 246 -8.19 4.12 -1.16
CA VAL A 246 -6.93 4.76 -0.71
C VAL A 246 -5.72 3.84 -0.77
N GLY A 247 -5.96 2.53 -0.86
CA GLY A 247 -4.91 1.53 -1.00
C GLY A 247 -5.46 0.17 -1.36
N VAL A 248 -4.56 -0.74 -1.72
CA VAL A 248 -4.86 -2.15 -1.97
C VAL A 248 -3.91 -3.04 -1.19
N TYR A 249 -4.36 -4.24 -0.84
CA TYR A 249 -3.48 -5.26 -0.31
C TYR A 249 -3.13 -6.25 -1.42
N ASN A 250 -1.90 -6.20 -1.92
CA ASN A 250 -1.43 -7.09 -2.97
C ASN A 250 -0.87 -8.38 -2.37
N TYR A 251 -1.56 -9.51 -2.56
CA TYR A 251 -1.04 -10.87 -2.30
C TYR A 251 -0.70 -11.63 -3.58
N ILE A 252 -0.89 -11.00 -4.74
CA ILE A 252 -0.64 -11.59 -6.06
C ILE A 252 0.83 -11.44 -6.46
N GLY A 253 1.51 -10.44 -5.90
CA GLY A 253 2.88 -10.10 -6.29
C GLY A 253 2.92 -9.37 -7.62
N GLY A 254 4.02 -9.56 -8.36
CA GLY A 254 4.26 -8.93 -9.66
C GLY A 254 5.00 -7.60 -9.59
N SER A 255 4.81 -6.77 -10.62
CA SER A 255 5.55 -5.51 -10.82
C SER A 255 4.63 -4.29 -10.82
N SER A 256 5.16 -3.12 -11.17
CA SER A 256 4.38 -1.89 -11.36
C SER A 256 3.16 -2.06 -12.29
N LYS A 257 3.26 -2.96 -13.28
CA LYS A 257 2.13 -3.31 -14.16
C LYS A 257 0.96 -3.92 -13.41
N THR A 258 1.20 -4.71 -12.36
CA THR A 258 0.16 -5.29 -11.51
C THR A 258 -0.61 -4.21 -10.78
N ILE A 259 0.09 -3.24 -10.18
CA ILE A 259 -0.54 -2.12 -9.49
C ILE A 259 -1.36 -1.25 -10.45
N ASN A 260 -0.83 -0.98 -11.65
CA ASN A 260 -1.57 -0.22 -12.67
C ASN A 260 -2.86 -0.94 -13.12
N LYS A 261 -2.83 -2.29 -13.21
CA LYS A 261 -4.04 -3.08 -13.45
C LYS A 261 -5.04 -2.93 -12.30
N PHE A 262 -4.60 -3.00 -11.04
CA PHE A 262 -5.50 -2.79 -9.89
C PHE A 262 -6.14 -1.40 -9.92
N VAL A 263 -5.36 -0.34 -10.16
CA VAL A 263 -5.86 1.03 -10.31
C VAL A 263 -6.91 1.12 -11.42
N SER A 264 -6.61 0.55 -12.58
CA SER A 264 -7.53 0.54 -13.73
C SER A 264 -8.84 -0.19 -13.38
N SER A 265 -8.74 -1.33 -12.70
CA SER A 265 -9.89 -2.12 -12.26
C SER A 265 -10.72 -1.40 -11.21
N ILE A 266 -10.10 -0.70 -10.25
CA ILE A 266 -10.80 0.12 -9.26
C ILE A 266 -11.57 1.25 -9.95
N LEU A 267 -11.02 1.86 -11.00
CA LEU A 267 -11.71 2.92 -11.76
C LEU A 267 -12.94 2.40 -12.52
N ILE A 268 -12.84 1.17 -13.07
CA ILE A 268 -13.91 0.53 -13.85
C ILE A 268 -15.00 -0.02 -12.91
N GLU A 269 -14.59 -0.87 -11.95
CA GLU A 269 -15.49 -1.62 -11.08
C GLU A 269 -15.96 -0.85 -9.86
N ARG A 270 -15.29 0.27 -9.51
CA ARG A 270 -15.53 1.15 -8.35
C ARG A 270 -15.95 0.43 -7.07
N PRO A 271 -15.05 0.28 -6.10
CA PRO A 271 -15.36 -0.30 -4.80
C PRO A 271 -16.59 0.32 -4.17
N LYS A 272 -17.34 -0.49 -3.43
CA LYS A 272 -18.54 -0.08 -2.72
C LYS A 272 -18.25 0.23 -1.26
N LEU A 273 -18.94 1.22 -0.74
CA LEU A 273 -19.11 1.45 0.69
C LEU A 273 -20.62 1.42 1.00
N SER A 274 -21.04 0.41 1.74
CA SER A 274 -22.43 0.29 2.21
C SER A 274 -22.60 1.04 3.52
N ILE A 275 -23.61 1.92 3.56
CA ILE A 275 -23.95 2.75 4.71
C ILE A 275 -25.24 2.17 5.33
N TYR A 276 -25.19 1.88 6.62
CA TYR A 276 -26.24 1.19 7.39
C TYR A 276 -26.91 2.10 8.43
#